data_AF-Q9ZF51-F1
#
_entry.id   AF-Q9ZF51-F1
#
_cell.length_a   1.000
_cell.length_b   1.000
_cell.length_c   1.000
_cell.angle_alpha   90.00
_cell.angle_beta   90.00
_cell.angle_gamma   90.00
#
_symmetry.space_group_name_H-M   'P 1'
#
loop_
_entity.id
_entity.type
_entity.pdbx_description
1 polymer ?
#
loop_
_entity_poly.entity_id
_entity_poly.type
_entity_poly.pdbx_seq_one_letter_code
_entity_poly.pdbx_strand_id
1 'polypeptide(L)'
;LPFCRKLMAKAEGFTSRFDFSVHVAFVRSLGKRHRMPPLLRRRAIDALLQGLCFHYDPLANRVQRSITNLAIECGLATESKSGNLSITRATRALKFMAELGLITY
;
A
#
# COMPACT_ATOMS: atom_id res chain seq x y z
N LEU A 1 9.13 -13.37 -12.60
CA LEU A 1 9.48 -14.29 -11.50
C LEU A 1 8.22 -14.99 -10.98
N PRO A 2 8.18 -16.33 -10.91
CA PRO A 2 7.03 -17.08 -10.37
C PRO A 2 6.70 -16.70 -8.92
N PHE A 3 7.71 -16.34 -8.13
CA PHE A 3 7.56 -15.94 -6.73
C PHE A 3 6.69 -14.68 -6.57
N CYS A 4 7.05 -13.56 -7.21
CA CYS A 4 6.33 -12.30 -7.09
C CYS A 4 4.86 -12.44 -7.52
N ARG A 5 4.58 -13.26 -8.56
CA ARG A 5 3.20 -13.54 -8.98
C ARG A 5 2.39 -14.29 -7.91
N LYS A 6 3.00 -15.27 -7.24
CA LYS A 6 2.35 -15.95 -6.09
C LYS A 6 2.09 -14.97 -4.95
N LEU A 7 3.03 -14.06 -4.70
CA LEU A 7 2.93 -13.05 -3.66
C LEU A 7 1.80 -12.05 -3.98
N MET A 8 1.69 -11.60 -5.23
CA MET A 8 0.58 -10.78 -5.74
C MET A 8 -0.79 -11.48 -5.57
N ALA A 9 -0.89 -12.76 -5.94
CA ALA A 9 -2.12 -13.53 -5.75
C ALA A 9 -2.51 -13.65 -4.27
N LYS A 10 -1.53 -13.79 -3.37
CA LYS A 10 -1.80 -13.80 -1.93
C LYS A 10 -2.20 -12.43 -1.39
N ALA A 11 -1.71 -11.35 -1.98
CA ALA A 11 -2.05 -9.98 -1.59
C ALA A 11 -3.44 -9.50 -2.06
N GLU A 12 -4.10 -10.22 -2.95
CA GLU A 12 -5.38 -9.81 -3.53
C GLU A 12 -6.48 -9.62 -2.46
N GLY A 13 -7.10 -8.43 -2.44
CA GLY A 13 -8.17 -8.11 -1.51
C GLY A 13 -7.75 -8.08 -0.04
N PHE A 14 -6.45 -7.91 0.26
CA PHE A 14 -5.91 -7.88 1.63
C PHE A 14 -6.72 -6.99 2.58
N THR A 15 -7.11 -5.79 2.15
CA THR A 15 -7.83 -4.84 3.03
C THR A 15 -9.28 -5.21 3.33
N SER A 16 -9.81 -6.27 2.72
CA SER A 16 -11.13 -6.83 3.02
C SER A 16 -11.10 -8.01 4.00
N ARG A 17 -9.91 -8.54 4.30
CA ARG A 17 -9.72 -9.71 5.15
C ARG A 17 -9.78 -9.37 6.63
N PHE A 18 -9.99 -10.41 7.44
CA PHE A 18 -9.98 -10.31 8.90
C PHE A 18 -8.64 -9.81 9.44
N ASP A 19 -7.52 -10.32 8.91
CA ASP A 19 -6.16 -9.95 9.34
C ASP A 19 -5.92 -8.44 9.29
N PHE A 20 -6.35 -7.78 8.20
CA PHE A 20 -6.27 -6.34 8.07
C PHE A 20 -7.09 -5.62 9.15
N SER A 21 -8.30 -6.13 9.42
CA SER A 21 -9.17 -5.57 10.46
C SER A 21 -8.56 -5.71 11.86
N VAL A 22 -7.84 -6.81 12.12
CA VAL A 22 -7.08 -7.02 13.37
C VAL A 22 -5.94 -6.01 13.51
N HIS A 23 -5.13 -5.81 12.47
CA HIS A 23 -4.07 -4.78 12.50
C HIS A 23 -4.63 -3.39 12.81
N VAL A 24 -5.75 -3.02 12.19
CA VAL A 24 -6.40 -1.73 12.45
C VAL A 24 -6.97 -1.67 13.87
N ALA A 25 -7.60 -2.74 14.36
CA ALA A 25 -8.13 -2.80 15.72
C ALA A 25 -7.03 -2.66 16.78
N PHE A 26 -5.86 -3.29 16.55
CA PHE A 26 -4.71 -3.17 17.43
C PHE A 26 -4.15 -1.74 17.49
N VAL A 27 -3.94 -1.09 16.35
CA VAL A 27 -3.51 0.32 16.35
C VAL A 27 -4.55 1.24 17.00
N ARG A 28 -5.85 0.87 16.94
CA ARG A 28 -6.91 1.58 17.65
C ARG A 28 -6.88 1.38 19.16
N SER A 29 -6.61 0.17 19.65
CA SER A 29 -6.50 -0.06 21.10
C SER A 29 -5.31 0.68 21.71
N LEU A 30 -4.25 0.92 20.94
CA LEU A 30 -3.12 1.76 21.33
C LEU A 30 -3.41 3.27 21.29
N GLY A 31 -4.62 3.71 20.93
CA GLY A 31 -4.98 5.13 20.82
C GLY A 31 -4.33 5.88 19.65
N LYS A 32 -3.46 5.23 18.86
CA LYS A 32 -2.81 5.83 17.68
C LYS A 32 -3.80 6.13 16.57
N ARG A 33 -4.93 5.42 16.56
CA ARG A 33 -6.00 5.59 15.58
C ARG A 33 -7.37 5.44 16.20
N HIS A 34 -8.38 6.10 15.62
CA HIS A 34 -9.76 5.97 16.09
C HIS A 34 -10.68 5.21 15.12
N ARG A 35 -10.43 5.30 13.80
CA ARG A 35 -11.37 4.83 12.77
C ARG A 35 -10.71 3.91 11.72
N MET A 36 -11.51 3.01 11.18
CA MET A 36 -11.19 2.24 9.97
C MET A 36 -10.85 3.19 8.80
N PRO A 37 -9.85 2.88 7.95
CA PRO A 37 -9.59 3.67 6.76
C PRO A 37 -10.79 3.65 5.81
N PRO A 38 -11.09 4.79 5.15
CA PRO A 38 -12.17 4.87 4.17
C PRO A 38 -11.91 3.94 2.98
N LEU A 39 -12.97 3.54 2.28
CA LEU A 39 -12.91 2.57 1.18
C LEU A 39 -11.89 2.95 0.10
N LEU A 40 -11.80 4.24 -0.26
CA LEU A 40 -10.83 4.71 -1.26
C LEU A 40 -9.38 4.53 -0.82
N ARG A 41 -9.08 4.64 0.48
CA ARG A 41 -7.73 4.37 1.01
C ARG A 41 -7.43 2.88 0.98
N ARG A 42 -8.41 2.04 1.33
CA ARG A 42 -8.30 0.59 1.23
C ARG A 42 -8.00 0.12 -0.19
N ARG A 43 -8.75 0.62 -1.18
CA ARG A 43 -8.48 0.36 -2.61
C ARG A 43 -7.08 0.83 -3.04
N ALA A 44 -6.61 1.97 -2.55
CA ALA A 44 -5.26 2.45 -2.83
C ALA A 44 -4.18 1.55 -2.21
N ILE A 45 -4.42 1.04 -1.00
CA ILE A 45 -3.54 0.07 -0.34
C ILE A 45 -3.48 -1.23 -1.14
N ASP A 46 -4.64 -1.78 -1.56
CA ASP A 46 -4.66 -3.03 -2.36
C ASP A 46 -3.91 -2.85 -3.68
N ALA A 47 -4.12 -1.72 -4.39
CA ALA A 47 -3.40 -1.41 -5.62
C ALA A 47 -1.87 -1.28 -5.39
N LEU A 48 -1.46 -0.55 -4.34
CA LEU A 48 -0.05 -0.44 -3.98
C LEU A 48 0.56 -1.79 -3.62
N LEU A 49 -0.17 -2.62 -2.87
CA LEU A 49 0.33 -3.91 -2.44
C LEU A 49 0.67 -4.75 -3.67
N GLN A 50 -0.19 -4.77 -4.69
CA GLN A 50 0.12 -5.43 -5.97
C GLN A 50 1.44 -4.93 -6.60
N GLY A 51 1.65 -3.61 -6.65
CA GLY A 51 2.90 -3.03 -7.17
C GLY A 51 4.13 -3.36 -6.30
N LEU A 52 4.00 -3.29 -4.97
CA LEU A 52 5.05 -3.64 -4.02
C LEU A 52 5.45 -5.11 -4.22
N CYS A 53 4.47 -6.02 -4.32
CA CYS A 53 4.67 -7.44 -4.55
C CYS A 53 5.38 -7.73 -5.88
N PHE A 54 5.03 -6.99 -6.93
CA PHE A 54 5.63 -7.16 -8.26
C PHE A 54 7.11 -6.77 -8.28
N HIS A 55 7.47 -5.67 -7.60
CA HIS A 55 8.84 -5.13 -7.55
C HIS A 55 9.64 -5.54 -6.31
N TYR A 56 9.12 -6.48 -5.51
CA TYR A 56 9.80 -6.95 -4.31
C TYR A 56 11.00 -7.83 -4.66
N ASP A 57 12.15 -7.46 -4.12
CA ASP A 57 13.38 -8.24 -4.16
C ASP A 57 13.53 -9.01 -2.84
N PRO A 58 13.33 -10.35 -2.84
CA PRO A 58 13.41 -11.16 -1.64
C PRO A 58 14.84 -11.29 -1.09
N LEU A 59 15.89 -11.07 -1.91
CA LEU A 59 17.28 -11.16 -1.45
C LEU A 59 17.69 -9.90 -0.68
N ALA A 60 17.27 -8.73 -1.17
CA ALA A 60 17.52 -7.45 -0.51
C ALA A 60 16.42 -7.04 0.49
N ASN A 61 15.37 -7.85 0.62
CA ASN A 61 14.17 -7.58 1.44
C ASN A 61 13.61 -6.16 1.26
N ARG A 62 13.53 -5.71 0.00
CA ARG A 62 13.08 -4.35 -0.33
C ARG A 62 12.38 -4.29 -1.68
N VAL A 63 11.62 -3.24 -1.91
CA VAL A 63 11.00 -2.98 -3.22
C VAL A 63 11.96 -2.15 -4.07
N GLN A 64 12.34 -2.67 -5.24
CA GLN A 64 13.28 -2.01 -6.16
C GLN A 64 12.56 -1.01 -7.08
N ARG A 65 11.77 -0.09 -6.50
CA ARG A 65 11.06 0.93 -7.26
C ARG A 65 10.88 2.22 -6.45
N SER A 66 10.98 3.36 -7.12
CA SER A 66 10.67 4.64 -6.49
C SER A 66 9.18 4.75 -6.20
N ILE A 67 8.81 5.48 -5.15
CA ILE A 67 7.40 5.71 -4.77
C ILE A 67 6.64 6.38 -5.91
N THR A 68 7.29 7.28 -6.67
CA THR A 68 6.67 7.97 -7.81
C THR A 68 6.29 6.99 -8.92
N ASN A 69 7.22 6.12 -9.34
CA ASN A 69 6.94 5.14 -10.39
C ASN A 69 5.89 4.14 -9.92
N LEU A 70 5.97 3.71 -8.65
CA LEU A 70 4.96 2.83 -8.07
C LEU A 70 3.56 3.47 -8.07
N ALA A 71 3.47 4.76 -7.74
CA ALA A 71 2.20 5.49 -7.76
C ALA A 71 1.62 5.60 -9.18
N ILE A 72 2.46 5.80 -10.20
CA ILE A 72 2.04 5.84 -11.60
C ILE A 72 1.53 4.46 -12.03
N GLU A 73 2.33 3.41 -11.81
CA GLU A 73 2.01 2.03 -12.20
C GLU A 73 0.74 1.51 -11.49
N CYS A 74 0.49 1.94 -10.25
CA CYS A 74 -0.71 1.58 -9.50
C CYS A 74 -1.95 2.47 -9.79
N GLY A 75 -1.86 3.43 -10.73
CA GLY A 75 -2.97 4.34 -11.06
C GLY A 75 -3.36 5.30 -9.92
N LEU A 76 -2.41 5.63 -9.05
CA LEU A 76 -2.61 6.51 -7.89
C LEU A 76 -2.02 7.91 -8.09
N ALA A 77 -1.15 8.05 -9.09
CA ALA A 77 -0.67 9.35 -9.53
C ALA A 77 -1.78 10.10 -10.28
N THR A 78 -1.84 11.41 -10.06
CA THR A 78 -2.74 12.32 -10.77
C THR A 78 -1.94 13.48 -11.31
N GLU A 79 -2.21 13.87 -12.54
CA GLU A 79 -1.59 15.04 -13.17
C GLU A 79 -2.63 16.16 -13.28
N SER A 80 -2.28 17.37 -12.85
CA SER A 80 -3.14 18.54 -13.03
C SER A 80 -3.12 19.03 -14.47
N LYS A 81 -4.10 19.86 -14.85
CA LYS A 81 -4.10 20.55 -16.16
C LYS A 81 -2.85 21.41 -16.40
N SER A 82 -2.16 21.81 -15.33
CA SER A 82 -0.92 22.59 -15.38
C SER A 82 0.35 21.72 -15.38
N GLY A 83 0.23 20.40 -15.54
CA GLY A 83 1.37 19.47 -15.58
C GLY A 83 1.96 19.08 -14.22
N ASN A 84 1.29 19.39 -13.10
CA ASN A 84 1.81 19.04 -11.77
C ASN A 84 1.40 17.60 -11.40
N LEU A 85 2.39 16.74 -11.18
CA LEU A 85 2.20 15.37 -10.73
C LEU A 85 1.99 15.30 -9.20
N SER A 86 0.89 14.70 -8.76
CA SER A 86 0.62 14.41 -7.35
C SER A 86 0.56 12.91 -7.10
N ILE A 87 1.31 12.46 -6.11
CA ILE A 87 1.35 11.06 -5.64
C ILE A 87 0.76 10.92 -4.22
N THR A 88 -0.03 11.92 -3.79
CA THR A 88 -0.51 12.04 -2.41
C THR A 88 -1.34 10.83 -1.96
N ARG A 89 -2.09 10.21 -2.88
CA ARG A 89 -2.87 8.99 -2.58
C ARG A 89 -1.97 7.82 -2.21
N ALA A 90 -0.88 7.63 -2.97
CA ALA A 90 0.10 6.58 -2.72
C ALA A 90 0.84 6.83 -1.40
N THR A 91 1.37 8.03 -1.19
CA THR A 91 2.13 8.34 0.04
C THR A 91 1.26 8.24 1.30
N ARG A 92 -0.01 8.66 1.26
CA ARG A 92 -0.93 8.49 2.40
C ARG A 92 -1.27 7.02 2.68
N ALA A 93 -1.33 6.19 1.65
CA ALA A 93 -1.56 4.75 1.81
C ALA A 93 -0.32 4.04 2.37
N LEU A 94 0.89 4.38 1.90
CA LEU A 94 2.16 3.90 2.46
C LEU A 94 2.32 4.31 3.94
N LYS A 95 2.06 5.59 4.27
CA LYS A 95 2.06 6.07 5.68
C LYS A 95 1.17 5.22 6.56
N PHE A 96 -0.02 4.91 6.06
CA PHE A 96 -0.98 4.10 6.79
C PHE A 96 -0.50 2.65 6.96
N MET A 97 0.11 2.03 5.94
CA MET A 97 0.69 0.68 6.09
C MET A 97 1.86 0.66 7.08
N ALA A 98 2.68 1.71 7.13
CA ALA A 98 3.74 1.85 8.14
C ALA A 98 3.17 2.05 9.56
N GLU A 99 2.08 2.81 9.71
CA GLU A 99 1.36 2.97 10.98
C GLU A 99 0.82 1.62 11.51
N LEU A 100 0.43 0.71 10.61
CA LEU A 100 0.03 -0.66 10.94
C LEU A 100 1.23 -1.60 11.21
N GLY A 101 2.46 -1.15 11.01
CA GLY A 101 3.66 -1.97 11.17
C GLY A 101 3.87 -3.00 10.06
N LEU A 102 3.23 -2.83 8.89
CA LEU A 102 3.30 -3.78 7.79
C LEU A 102 4.51 -3.55 6.86
N ILE A 103 5.02 -2.32 6.82
CA ILE A 103 6.17 -1.92 5.99
C ILE A 103 7.03 -0.88 6.70
N THR A 104 8.25 -0.71 6.22
CA THR A 104 9.14 0.42 6.50
C THR A 104 9.48 1.11 5.19
N TYR A 105 9.41 2.44 5.12
CA TYR A 105 9.70 3.17 3.87
C TYR A 105 10.07 4.63 4.13
#